data_AF-A0A2H2ZH56-F1
#
_entry.id   AF-A0A2H2ZH56-F1
#
_cell.length_a   1.000
_cell.length_b   1.000
_cell.length_c   1.000
_cell.angle_alpha   90.00
_cell.angle_beta   90.00
_cell.angle_gamma   90.00
#
_symmetry.space_group_name_H-M   'P 1'
#
loop_
_entity.id
_entity.type
_entity.pdbx_description
1 polymer ?
#
loop_
_entity_poly.entity_id
_entity_poly.type
_entity_poly.pdbx_seq_one_letter_code
_entity_poly.pdbx_strand_id
1 'polypeptide(L)'
;MAAETPDVPQPRLGVPSRNPLPLSASQESQVRDIYYARVRKHCAEEIKAFANCALGRTFSVTFACRAEHTAMNACMKRHATQEEQDAAREEWFALRMERQRQRERKAKMAAAQEEFMREWWGLPEEVRLSRGREMAKRGEKVPPMRPEGSEK
;
A
#
# COMPACT_ATOMS: atom_id res chain seq x y z
N MET A 1 18.80 -12.88 -13.98
CA MET A 1 17.64 -13.79 -13.90
C MET A 1 16.86 -13.41 -12.65
N ALA A 2 15.76 -12.67 -12.82
CA ALA A 2 14.90 -12.27 -11.70
C ALA A 2 14.06 -13.47 -11.28
N ALA A 3 14.11 -13.83 -9.99
CA ALA A 3 13.28 -14.89 -9.45
C ALA A 3 11.83 -14.40 -9.35
N GLU A 4 10.95 -14.95 -10.19
CA GLU A 4 9.51 -14.87 -10.02
C GLU A 4 9.13 -15.58 -8.72
N THR A 5 8.75 -14.81 -7.70
CA THR A 5 8.08 -15.35 -6.52
C THR A 5 6.65 -15.73 -6.89
N PRO A 6 6.18 -16.95 -6.58
CA PRO A 6 4.83 -17.38 -6.92
C PRO A 6 3.77 -16.55 -6.19
N ASP A 7 2.76 -16.10 -6.92
CA ASP A 7 1.56 -15.42 -6.43
C ASP A 7 0.78 -16.39 -5.53
N VAL A 8 0.91 -16.23 -4.21
CA VAL A 8 0.15 -17.01 -3.23
C VAL A 8 -1.25 -16.38 -3.14
N PRO A 9 -2.33 -17.11 -3.45
CA PRO A 9 -3.68 -16.58 -3.33
C PRO A 9 -3.96 -16.23 -1.87
N GLN A 10 -4.11 -14.94 -1.59
CA GLN A 10 -4.47 -14.42 -0.27
C GLN A 10 -5.84 -14.99 0.16
N PRO A 11 -6.00 -15.39 1.43
CA PRO A 11 -7.26 -15.90 1.94
C PRO A 11 -8.33 -14.81 1.78
N ARG A 12 -9.39 -15.13 1.02
CA ARG A 12 -10.53 -14.24 0.81
C ARG A 12 -11.15 -13.96 2.17
N LEU A 13 -11.06 -12.69 2.59
CA LEU A 13 -11.65 -12.24 3.85
C LEU A 13 -13.14 -12.57 3.79
N GLY A 14 -13.60 -13.46 4.66
CA GLY A 14 -15.00 -13.85 4.77
C GLY A 14 -15.84 -12.65 5.17
N VAL A 15 -16.28 -11.87 4.19
CA VAL A 15 -17.23 -10.79 4.37
C VAL A 15 -18.63 -11.40 4.53
N PRO A 16 -19.34 -11.12 5.63
CA PRO A 16 -20.66 -11.67 5.86
C PRO A 16 -21.69 -10.95 4.98
N SER A 17 -22.53 -11.77 4.34
CA SER A 17 -23.79 -11.42 3.68
C SER A 17 -23.70 -10.71 2.33
N ARG A 18 -24.62 -11.09 1.43
CA ARG A 18 -24.88 -10.59 0.07
C ARG A 18 -25.18 -9.08 -0.03
N ASN A 19 -24.98 -8.32 1.06
CA ASN A 19 -25.14 -6.89 1.08
C ASN A 19 -23.80 -6.24 1.49
N PRO A 20 -23.14 -5.50 0.59
CA PRO A 20 -21.86 -4.86 0.90
C PRO A 20 -22.03 -3.91 2.09
N LEU A 21 -21.06 -3.93 3.02
CA LEU A 21 -21.01 -2.98 4.13
C LEU A 21 -21.11 -1.54 3.58
N PRO A 22 -22.00 -0.69 4.11
CA PRO A 22 -22.16 0.67 3.60
C PRO A 22 -20.87 1.45 3.83
N LEU A 23 -20.26 1.91 2.73
CA LEU A 23 -19.05 2.72 2.74
C LEU A 23 -19.44 4.21 2.66
N SER A 24 -18.60 5.10 3.21
CA SER A 24 -18.76 6.54 2.96
C SER A 24 -18.48 6.84 1.49
N ALA A 25 -19.03 7.94 0.96
CA ALA A 25 -18.83 8.32 -0.44
C ALA A 25 -17.34 8.40 -0.85
N SER A 26 -16.49 8.89 0.06
CA SER A 26 -15.03 8.95 -0.14
C SER A 26 -14.32 7.59 -0.09
N GLN A 27 -14.91 6.59 0.55
CA GLN A 27 -14.40 5.21 0.57
C GLN A 27 -14.84 4.48 -0.71
N GLU A 28 -16.07 4.71 -1.16
CA GLU A 28 -16.55 4.18 -2.44
C GLU A 28 -15.76 4.71 -3.64
N SER A 29 -15.31 5.97 -3.60
CA SER A 29 -14.45 6.50 -4.66
C SER A 29 -13.11 5.75 -4.73
N GLN A 30 -12.49 5.46 -3.58
CA GLN A 30 -11.24 4.68 -3.53
C GLN A 30 -11.41 3.25 -4.03
N VAL A 31 -12.55 2.62 -3.73
CA VAL A 31 -12.89 1.30 -4.27
C VAL A 31 -13.07 1.38 -5.79
N ARG A 32 -13.75 2.42 -6.30
CA ARG A 32 -13.91 2.65 -7.74
C ARG A 32 -12.57 2.84 -8.44
N ASP A 33 -11.60 3.50 -7.80
CA ASP A 33 -10.26 3.66 -8.36
C ASP A 33 -9.52 2.32 -8.51
N ILE A 34 -9.60 1.45 -7.50
CA ILE A 34 -9.05 0.08 -7.55
C ILE A 34 -9.74 -0.74 -8.66
N TYR A 35 -11.07 -0.67 -8.71
CA TYR A 35 -11.88 -1.33 -9.73
C TYR A 35 -11.48 -0.89 -11.14
N TYR A 36 -11.41 0.42 -11.40
CA TYR A 36 -11.01 0.92 -12.72
C TYR A 36 -9.56 0.58 -13.04
N ALA A 37 -8.66 0.58 -12.06
CA ALA A 37 -7.28 0.15 -12.27
C ALA A 37 -7.22 -1.32 -12.70
N ARG A 38 -8.04 -2.20 -12.11
CA ARG A 38 -8.10 -3.62 -12.47
C ARG A 38 -8.70 -3.84 -13.86
N VAL A 39 -9.83 -3.20 -14.17
CA VAL A 39 -10.44 -3.27 -15.51
C VAL A 39 -9.46 -2.78 -16.58
N ARG A 40 -8.73 -1.69 -16.31
CA ARG A 40 -7.70 -1.18 -17.23
C ARG A 40 -6.51 -2.13 -17.39
N LYS A 41 -6.14 -2.89 -16.35
CA LYS A 41 -5.11 -3.94 -16.47
C LYS A 41 -5.54 -5.07 -17.41
N HIS A 42 -6.81 -5.50 -17.34
CA HIS A 42 -7.34 -6.51 -18.27
C HIS A 42 -7.42 -6.01 -19.71
N CYS A 43 -7.78 -4.73 -19.91
CA CYS A 43 -7.90 -4.11 -21.22
C CYS A 43 -6.65 -3.35 -21.67
N ALA A 44 -5.46 -3.70 -21.17
CA ALA A 44 -4.23 -2.94 -21.40
C ALA A 44 -3.86 -2.83 -22.89
N GLU A 45 -4.05 -3.90 -23.67
CA GLU A 45 -3.75 -3.91 -25.11
C GLU A 45 -4.65 -2.97 -25.90
N GLU A 46 -5.96 -2.96 -25.62
CA GLU A 46 -6.90 -2.06 -26.29
C GLU A 46 -6.67 -0.59 -25.91
N ILE A 47 -6.32 -0.34 -24.65
CA ILE A 47 -5.94 1.00 -24.18
C ILE A 47 -4.67 1.47 -24.87
N LYS A 48 -3.69 0.57 -25.06
CA LYS A 48 -2.44 0.87 -25.76
C LYS A 48 -2.68 1.16 -27.25
N ALA A 49 -3.56 0.40 -27.91
CA ALA A 49 -3.95 0.65 -29.30
C ALA A 49 -4.60 2.03 -29.45
N PHE A 50 -5.54 2.37 -28.55
CA PHE A 50 -6.14 3.72 -28.52
C PHE A 50 -5.09 4.81 -28.26
N ALA A 51 -4.19 4.60 -27.29
CA ALA A 51 -3.12 5.54 -26.99
C ALA A 51 -2.22 5.77 -28.20
N ASN A 52 -1.78 4.71 -28.88
CA ASN A 52 -0.96 4.80 -30.09
C ASN A 52 -1.65 5.59 -31.21
N CYS A 53 -2.96 5.42 -31.39
CA CYS A 53 -3.70 6.23 -32.36
C CYS A 53 -3.83 7.71 -31.91
N ALA A 54 -3.97 7.96 -30.62
CA ALA A 54 -4.07 9.29 -30.05
C ALA A 54 -2.71 10.04 -30.00
N LEU A 55 -1.58 9.34 -30.09
CA LEU A 55 -0.25 9.97 -30.14
C LEU A 55 -0.16 10.91 -31.36
N GLY A 56 -0.07 12.21 -31.09
CA GLY A 56 0.06 13.25 -32.12
C GLY A 56 -1.25 13.77 -32.70
N ARG A 57 -2.41 13.31 -32.21
CA ARG A 57 -3.73 13.86 -32.55
C ARG A 57 -4.31 14.46 -31.27
N THR A 58 -4.63 15.75 -31.25
CA THR A 58 -5.24 16.41 -30.07
C THR A 58 -6.71 16.73 -30.33
N PHE A 59 -7.00 17.31 -31.49
CA PHE A 59 -8.35 17.75 -31.84
C PHE A 59 -9.17 16.72 -32.64
N SER A 60 -8.52 15.87 -33.43
CA SER A 60 -9.19 14.91 -34.33
C SER A 60 -9.32 13.49 -33.76
N VAL A 61 -8.88 13.23 -32.52
CA VAL A 61 -8.82 11.89 -31.92
C VAL A 61 -10.18 11.20 -31.94
N THR A 62 -11.24 11.91 -31.55
CA THR A 62 -12.60 11.35 -31.42
C THR A 62 -13.15 10.82 -32.74
N PHE A 63 -12.69 11.38 -33.87
CA PHE A 63 -13.09 10.96 -35.20
C PHE A 63 -12.10 9.95 -35.81
N ALA A 64 -10.80 10.27 -35.75
CA ALA A 64 -9.75 9.46 -36.37
C ALA A 64 -9.49 8.13 -35.65
N CYS A 65 -9.65 8.09 -34.32
CA CYS A 65 -9.40 6.92 -33.47
C CYS A 65 -10.71 6.32 -32.92
N ARG A 66 -11.82 6.54 -33.63
CA ARG A 66 -13.15 6.10 -33.18
C ARG A 66 -13.23 4.58 -33.05
N ALA A 67 -12.59 3.84 -33.97
CA ALA A 67 -12.63 2.38 -33.97
C ALA A 67 -11.92 1.80 -32.73
N GLU A 68 -10.72 2.28 -32.44
CA GLU A 68 -9.90 1.90 -31.28
C GLU A 68 -10.59 2.32 -29.98
N HIS A 69 -11.20 3.50 -29.95
CA HIS A 69 -11.99 3.95 -28.80
C HIS A 69 -13.21 3.05 -28.55
N THR A 70 -13.90 2.60 -29.60
CA THR A 70 -15.02 1.65 -29.45
C THR A 70 -14.54 0.27 -29.00
N ALA A 71 -13.41 -0.23 -29.52
CA ALA A 71 -12.82 -1.50 -29.11
C ALA A 71 -12.41 -1.49 -27.62
N MET A 72 -11.71 -0.44 -27.19
CA MET A 72 -11.35 -0.21 -25.78
C MET A 72 -12.58 -0.20 -24.88
N ASN A 73 -13.61 0.57 -25.25
CA ASN A 73 -14.84 0.64 -24.45
C ASN A 73 -15.61 -0.69 -24.44
N ALA A 74 -15.58 -1.46 -25.52
CA ALA A 74 -16.18 -2.78 -25.56
C ALA A 74 -15.47 -3.74 -24.58
N CYS A 75 -14.13 -3.72 -24.53
CA CYS A 75 -13.37 -4.49 -23.54
C CYS A 75 -13.72 -4.06 -22.11
N MET A 76 -13.70 -2.75 -21.83
CA MET A 76 -13.99 -2.24 -20.49
C MET A 76 -15.39 -2.64 -20.02
N LYS A 77 -16.40 -2.59 -20.91
CA LYS A 77 -17.76 -3.02 -20.59
C LYS A 77 -17.89 -4.52 -20.32
N ARG A 78 -17.08 -5.37 -20.98
CA ARG A 78 -17.08 -6.82 -20.74
C ARG A 78 -16.54 -7.18 -19.36
N HIS A 79 -15.52 -6.45 -18.90
CA HIS A 79 -14.94 -6.64 -17.56
C HIS A 79 -15.60 -5.78 -16.49
N ALA A 80 -16.59 -4.96 -16.86
CA ALA A 80 -17.33 -4.14 -15.92
C ALA A 80 -18.43 -4.95 -15.20
N THR A 81 -18.04 -6.02 -14.51
CA THR A 81 -18.95 -6.93 -13.80
C THR A 81 -19.08 -6.54 -12.32
N GLN A 82 -20.19 -6.94 -11.71
CA GLN A 82 -20.41 -6.77 -10.26
C GLN A 82 -19.36 -7.55 -9.46
N GLU A 83 -18.97 -8.74 -9.94
CA GLU A 83 -17.94 -9.58 -9.32
C GLU A 83 -16.59 -8.86 -9.21
N GLU A 84 -16.17 -8.13 -10.25
CA GLU A 84 -14.95 -7.33 -10.20
C GLU A 84 -15.06 -6.15 -9.22
N GLN A 85 -16.26 -5.56 -9.09
CA GLN A 85 -16.50 -4.51 -8.12
C GLN A 85 -16.41 -5.04 -6.68
N ASP A 86 -16.97 -6.22 -6.41
CA ASP A 86 -16.92 -6.84 -5.09
C ASP A 86 -15.51 -7.32 -4.75
N ALA A 87 -14.78 -7.88 -5.71
CA ALA A 87 -13.38 -8.24 -5.52
C ALA A 87 -12.47 -7.01 -5.35
N ALA A 88 -12.80 -5.85 -5.93
CA ALA A 88 -12.11 -4.59 -5.66
C ALA A 88 -12.41 -4.05 -4.24
N ARG A 89 -13.63 -4.26 -3.73
CA ARG A 89 -13.98 -3.95 -2.33
C ARG A 89 -13.17 -4.80 -1.36
N GLU A 90 -13.09 -6.11 -1.60
CA GLU A 90 -12.31 -7.04 -0.78
C GLU A 90 -10.84 -6.64 -0.71
N GLU A 91 -10.25 -6.30 -1.87
CA GLU A 91 -8.87 -5.79 -1.94
C GLU A 91 -8.70 -4.49 -1.13
N TRP A 92 -9.64 -3.55 -1.25
CA TRP A 92 -9.59 -2.31 -0.48
C TRP A 92 -9.64 -2.56 1.04
N PHE A 93 -10.51 -3.47 1.49
CA PHE A 93 -10.57 -3.88 2.90
C PHE A 93 -9.27 -4.55 3.35
N ALA A 94 -8.70 -5.45 2.54
CA ALA A 94 -7.44 -6.11 2.84
C ALA A 94 -6.29 -5.10 2.99
N LEU A 95 -6.17 -4.15 2.06
CA LEU A 95 -5.18 -3.07 2.12
C LEU A 95 -5.37 -2.18 3.35
N ARG A 96 -6.61 -1.92 3.76
CA ARG A 96 -6.91 -1.14 4.97
C ARG A 96 -6.47 -1.87 6.23
N MET A 97 -6.79 -3.16 6.33
CA MET A 97 -6.38 -4.00 7.46
C MET A 97 -4.87 -4.13 7.54
N GLU A 98 -4.19 -4.27 6.39
CA GLU A 98 -2.73 -4.31 6.36
C GLU A 98 -2.12 -2.98 6.81
N ARG A 99 -2.63 -1.84 6.33
CA ARG A 99 -2.20 -0.51 6.82
C ARG A 99 -2.38 -0.37 8.32
N GLN A 100 -3.46 -0.89 8.89
CA GLN A 100 -3.68 -0.87 10.33
C GLN A 100 -2.64 -1.74 11.07
N ARG A 101 -2.42 -2.97 10.63
CA ARG A 101 -1.41 -3.88 11.20
C ARG A 101 -0.01 -3.26 11.15
N GLN A 102 0.34 -2.59 10.06
CA GLN A 102 1.62 -1.89 9.93
C GLN A 102 1.74 -0.72 10.91
N ARG A 103 0.67 0.04 11.15
CA ARG A 103 0.65 1.10 12.17
C ARG A 103 0.79 0.53 13.57
N GLU A 104 0.08 -0.54 13.90
CA GLU A 104 0.19 -1.22 15.19
C GLU A 104 1.60 -1.78 15.43
N ARG A 105 2.22 -2.40 14.41
CA ARG A 105 3.61 -2.86 14.48
C ARG A 105 4.58 -1.72 14.72
N LYS A 106 4.44 -0.61 13.97
CA LYS A 106 5.29 0.58 14.14
C LYS A 106 5.10 1.21 15.53
N ALA A 107 3.86 1.29 16.02
CA ALA A 107 3.55 1.80 17.35
C ALA A 107 4.16 0.93 18.45
N LYS A 108 4.08 -0.40 18.34
CA LYS A 108 4.72 -1.33 19.28
C LYS A 108 6.25 -1.20 19.29
N MET A 109 6.85 -1.07 18.11
CA MET A 109 8.30 -0.87 18.00
C MET A 109 8.73 0.49 18.58
N ALA A 110 7.96 1.55 18.33
CA ALA A 110 8.20 2.86 18.90
C ALA A 110 8.06 2.86 20.44
N ALA A 111 7.03 2.22 20.98
CA ALA A 111 6.84 2.08 22.43
C ALA A 111 8.00 1.28 23.07
N ALA A 112 8.39 0.16 22.48
CA ALA A 112 9.53 -0.62 22.95
C ALA A 112 10.85 0.18 22.87
N GLN A 113 11.01 1.00 21.84
CA GLN A 113 12.16 1.90 21.70
C GLN A 113 12.13 3.00 22.77
N GLU A 114 10.97 3.61 23.06
CA GLU A 114 10.81 4.62 24.10
C GLU A 114 11.10 4.05 25.50
N GLU A 115 10.59 2.85 25.81
CA GLU A 115 10.88 2.13 27.05
C GLU A 115 12.37 1.82 27.17
N PHE A 116 12.98 1.27 26.12
CA PHE A 116 14.41 1.01 26.07
C PHE A 116 15.23 2.28 26.27
N MET A 117 14.88 3.38 25.61
CA MET A 117 15.57 4.67 25.76
C MET A 117 15.41 5.23 27.17
N ARG A 118 14.23 5.08 27.78
CA ARG A 118 13.96 5.50 29.17
C ARG A 118 14.84 4.71 30.15
N GLU A 119 14.94 3.40 30.00
CA GLU A 119 15.81 2.55 30.81
C GLU A 119 17.29 2.89 30.59
N TRP A 120 17.70 3.03 29.33
CA TRP A 120 19.07 3.37 28.95
C TRP A 120 19.54 4.70 29.55
N TRP A 121 18.69 5.73 29.51
CA TRP A 121 18.97 7.03 30.13
C TRP A 121 18.79 7.05 31.65
N GLY A 122 18.05 6.09 32.22
CA GLY A 122 17.86 5.95 33.67
C GLY A 122 19.05 5.33 34.41
N LEU A 123 19.94 4.61 33.72
CA LEU A 123 21.16 4.04 34.30
C LEU A 123 22.14 5.13 34.76
N PRO A 124 22.95 4.90 35.82
CA PRO A 124 24.07 5.78 36.16
C PRO A 124 25.03 5.94 34.98
N GLU A 125 25.64 7.12 34.85
CA GLU A 125 26.46 7.48 33.69
C GLU A 125 27.65 6.53 33.48
N GLU A 126 28.33 6.14 34.55
CA GLU A 126 29.45 5.18 34.53
C GLU A 126 29.03 3.81 33.98
N VAL A 127 27.84 3.34 34.37
CA VAL A 127 27.27 2.05 33.93
C VAL A 127 26.86 2.13 32.46
N ARG A 128 26.29 3.25 32.03
CA ARG A 128 25.90 3.48 30.64
C ARG A 128 27.12 3.53 29.71
N LEU A 129 28.18 4.24 30.11
CA LEU A 129 29.43 4.37 29.37
C LEU A 129 30.17 3.03 29.23
N SER A 130 30.25 2.25 30.31
CA SER A 130 30.87 0.92 30.28
C SER A 130 30.11 -0.04 29.37
N ARG A 131 28.77 -0.10 29.50
CA ARG A 131 27.91 -0.94 28.66
C ARG A 131 27.90 -0.49 27.19
N GLY A 132 28.01 0.82 26.93
CA GLY A 132 28.19 1.38 25.59
C GLY A 132 29.51 0.95 24.95
N ARG A 133 30.61 0.95 25.72
CA ARG A 133 31.92 0.43 25.26
C ARG A 133 31.87 -1.07 24.97
N GLU A 134 31.15 -1.84 25.77
CA GLU A 134 30.95 -3.28 25.53
C GLU A 134 30.15 -3.56 24.25
N MET A 135 29.04 -2.85 24.04
CA MET A 135 28.25 -2.96 22.79
C MET A 135 29.07 -2.55 21.56
N ALA A 136 29.87 -1.49 21.66
CA ALA A 136 30.78 -1.09 20.58
C ALA A 136 31.83 -2.16 20.27
N LYS A 137 32.41 -2.82 21.29
CA LYS A 137 33.34 -3.93 21.11
C LYS A 137 32.69 -5.15 20.44
N ARG A 138 31.40 -5.39 20.71
CA ARG A 138 30.59 -6.45 20.06
C ARG A 138 30.11 -6.07 18.66
N GLY A 139 30.38 -4.84 18.20
CA GLY A 139 29.93 -4.34 16.90
C GLY A 139 28.43 -3.98 16.86
N GLU A 140 27.77 -3.88 18.00
CA GLU A 140 26.37 -3.47 18.10
C GLU A 140 26.24 -1.94 18.06
N LYS A 141 25.09 -1.45 17.58
CA LYS A 141 24.83 -0.01 17.52
C LYS A 141 24.58 0.54 18.92
N VAL A 142 25.48 1.40 19.40
CA VAL A 142 25.35 2.05 20.71
C VAL A 142 24.19 3.05 20.68
N PRO A 143 23.26 3.01 21.65
CA PRO A 143 22.17 3.97 21.73
C PRO A 143 22.67 5.40 22.03
N PRO A 144 21.96 6.45 21.56
CA PRO A 144 22.42 7.82 21.71
C PRO A 144 22.45 8.27 23.16
N MET A 145 23.41 9.15 23.46
CA MET A 145 23.51 9.82 24.75
C MET A 145 22.35 10.78 24.95
N ARG A 146 22.00 11.02 26.21
CA ARG A 146 21.02 12.04 26.58
C ARG A 146 21.57 13.41 26.14
N PRO A 147 20.78 14.28 25.48
CA PRO A 147 21.24 15.60 25.11
C PRO A 147 21.62 16.41 26.36
N GLU A 148 22.76 17.11 26.31
CA GLU A 148 23.21 18.00 27.38
C GLU A 148 22.19 19.13 27.58
N GLY A 149 21.73 19.34 28.82
CA GLY A 149 20.68 20.32 29.16
C GLY A 149 19.28 19.75 29.42
N SER A 150 19.11 18.42 29.52
CA SER A 150 17.84 17.80 29.95
C SER A 150 17.74 17.57 31.47
N GLU A 151 18.53 18.29 32.27
CA GLU A 151 18.40 18.32 33.73
C GLU A 151 17.08 19.00 34.12
N LYS A 152 16.40 18.40 35.10
CA LYS A 152 15.34 19.08 35.85
C LYS A 152 15.95 20.17 36.71
#